data_AF-A0AA97FBP5-F1
#
_entry.id   AF-A0AA97FBP5-F1
#
_cell.length_a   1.000
_cell.length_b   1.000
_cell.length_c   1.000
_cell.angle_alpha   90.00
_cell.angle_beta   90.00
_cell.angle_gamma   90.00
#
_symmetry.space_group_name_H-M   'P 1'
#
loop_
_entity.id
_entity.type
_entity.pdbx_description
1 polymer ?
#
loop_
_entity_poly.entity_id
_entity_poly.type
_entity_poly.pdbx_seq_one_letter_code
_entity_poly.pdbx_strand_id
1 'polypeptide(L)'
;MKYHMITGRTIKQGENVEHKLSQKYIEETSSCHMNPLDLMNLGIFEGEKVKLKSSCGEVVLKCVEDQGLKKGTIFIPHGPYCNSIIPGNTHGTGMPDFKSTMVEIEPTDEEILSIGRLLSGSGGIEI
;
A
#
# COMPACT_ATOMS: atom_id res chain seq x y z
N MET A 1 -9.62 -1.28 -11.57
CA MET A 1 -9.25 -2.63 -12.09
C MET A 1 -8.77 -3.52 -10.94
N LYS A 2 -8.86 -4.86 -11.05
CA LYS A 2 -8.45 -5.78 -9.97
C LYS A 2 -7.00 -6.22 -10.10
N TYR A 3 -6.27 -6.24 -8.98
CA TYR A 3 -4.86 -6.62 -8.89
C TYR A 3 -4.61 -7.56 -7.72
N HIS A 4 -3.59 -8.41 -7.86
CA HIS A 4 -3.02 -9.20 -6.77
C HIS A 4 -2.00 -8.33 -6.02
N MET A 5 -2.35 -7.93 -4.81
CA MET A 5 -1.44 -7.21 -3.91
C MET A 5 -0.56 -8.20 -3.16
N ILE A 6 0.76 -8.02 -3.30
CA ILE A 6 1.76 -8.69 -2.49
C ILE A 6 2.48 -7.67 -1.61
N THR A 7 3.00 -8.13 -0.48
CA THR A 7 3.68 -7.27 0.50
C THR A 7 5.05 -7.82 0.83
N GLY A 8 5.95 -6.95 1.25
CA GLY A 8 7.27 -7.37 1.72
C GLY A 8 8.07 -6.24 2.33
N ARG A 9 9.30 -6.56 2.72
CA ARG A 9 10.23 -5.58 3.27
C ARG A 9 11.09 -5.04 2.15
N THR A 10 11.44 -3.77 2.25
CA THR A 10 12.44 -3.13 1.41
C THR A 10 13.62 -2.68 2.26
N ILE A 11 14.77 -2.45 1.64
CA ILE A 11 15.96 -1.95 2.34
C ILE A 11 15.66 -0.58 2.95
N LYS A 12 15.07 0.33 2.16
CA LYS A 12 14.69 1.69 2.60
C LYS A 12 13.69 1.67 3.76
N GLN A 13 12.73 0.74 3.74
CA GLN A 13 11.78 0.56 4.84
C GLN A 13 12.50 0.09 6.10
N GLY A 14 13.44 -0.85 5.96
CA GLY A 14 14.25 -1.37 7.07
C GLY A 14 15.16 -0.32 7.69
N GLU A 15 15.80 0.52 6.88
CA GLU A 15 16.68 1.61 7.35
C GLU A 15 15.96 2.63 8.24
N ASN A 16 14.65 2.82 8.02
CA ASN A 16 13.86 3.85 8.71
C ASN A 16 12.83 3.27 9.69
N VAL A 17 12.87 1.96 9.97
CA VAL A 17 11.84 1.27 10.79
C VAL A 17 11.78 1.76 12.23
N GLU A 18 12.88 2.25 12.78
CA GLU A 18 12.97 2.84 14.12
C GLU A 18 12.40 4.27 14.17
N HIS A 19 12.19 4.89 13.01
CA HIS A 19 11.68 6.25 12.86
C HIS A 19 10.41 6.24 11.99
N LYS A 20 9.35 5.55 12.45
CA LYS A 20 8.11 5.34 11.70
C LYS A 20 7.35 6.61 11.31
N LEU A 21 7.61 7.72 11.98
CA LEU A 21 7.02 9.04 11.66
C LEU A 21 7.94 9.88 10.76
N SER A 22 9.10 9.36 10.37
CA SER A 22 10.00 10.06 9.46
C SER A 22 9.42 10.11 8.06
N GLN A 23 9.73 11.19 7.34
CA GLN A 23 9.34 11.37 5.96
C GLN A 23 9.82 10.21 5.07
N LYS A 24 11.05 9.72 5.28
CA LYS A 24 11.62 8.59 4.53
C LYS A 24 10.84 7.29 4.72
N TYR A 25 10.41 6.99 5.95
CA TYR A 25 9.58 5.82 6.22
C TYR A 25 8.20 5.95 5.58
N ILE A 26 7.61 7.14 5.64
CA ILE A 26 6.30 7.43 5.03
C ILE A 26 6.38 7.28 3.52
N GLU A 27 7.36 7.91 2.87
CA GLU A 27 7.55 7.84 1.41
C GLU A 27 7.70 6.39 0.92
N GLU A 28 8.46 5.57 1.64
CA GLU A 28 8.64 4.17 1.27
C GLU A 28 7.38 3.33 1.56
N THR A 29 6.75 3.47 2.73
CA THR A 29 5.60 2.62 3.10
C THR A 29 4.28 3.07 2.48
N SER A 30 4.25 4.24 1.86
CA SER A 30 3.12 4.74 1.07
C SER A 30 3.30 4.56 -0.45
N SER A 31 4.28 3.74 -0.87
CA SER A 31 4.48 3.41 -2.28
C SER A 31 3.68 2.17 -2.73
N CYS A 32 3.20 2.21 -3.96
CA CYS A 32 2.58 1.10 -4.67
C CYS A 32 3.39 0.81 -5.93
N HIS A 33 4.20 -0.25 -5.89
CA HIS A 33 5.00 -0.67 -7.02
C HIS A 33 4.12 -1.41 -8.04
N MET A 34 4.18 -1.02 -9.29
CA MET A 34 3.33 -1.55 -10.35
C MET A 34 4.13 -1.81 -11.63
N ASN A 35 3.70 -2.83 -12.39
CA ASN A 35 4.25 -3.04 -13.72
C ASN A 35 3.92 -1.83 -14.63
N PRO A 36 4.88 -1.36 -15.45
CA PRO A 36 4.67 -0.21 -16.34
C PRO A 36 3.51 -0.37 -17.32
N LEU A 37 3.24 -1.59 -17.80
CA LEU A 37 2.09 -1.85 -18.67
C LEU A 37 0.77 -1.68 -17.92
N ASP A 38 0.73 -1.92 -16.61
CA ASP A 38 -0.45 -1.70 -15.80
C ASP A 38 -0.68 -0.22 -15.50
N LEU A 39 0.40 0.54 -15.23
CA LEU A 39 0.34 2.00 -15.16
C LEU A 39 -0.22 2.59 -16.45
N MET A 40 0.28 2.13 -17.60
CA MET A 40 -0.22 2.54 -18.92
C MET A 40 -1.71 2.20 -19.13
N ASN A 41 -2.16 1.01 -18.72
CA ASN A 41 -3.58 0.63 -18.84
C ASN A 41 -4.50 1.48 -17.95
N LEU A 42 -3.98 1.92 -16.80
CA LEU A 42 -4.68 2.82 -15.88
C LEU A 42 -4.59 4.30 -16.31
N GLY A 43 -3.74 4.63 -17.29
CA GLY A 43 -3.53 5.99 -17.77
C GLY A 43 -2.78 6.87 -16.76
N ILE A 44 -1.94 6.28 -15.91
CA ILE A 44 -1.21 6.97 -14.84
C ILE A 44 0.30 6.89 -15.07
N PHE A 45 1.02 7.88 -14.56
CA PHE A 45 2.48 7.97 -14.61
C PHE A 45 3.12 7.63 -13.27
N GLU A 46 4.42 7.31 -13.30
CA GLU A 46 5.20 7.17 -12.07
C GLU A 46 5.11 8.45 -11.22
N GLY A 47 4.85 8.26 -9.93
CA GLY A 47 4.71 9.33 -8.97
C GLY A 47 3.30 9.90 -8.80
N GLU A 48 2.34 9.52 -9.66
CA GLU A 48 0.92 9.82 -9.45
C GLU A 48 0.32 8.94 -8.35
N LYS A 49 -0.91 9.27 -7.94
CA LYS A 49 -1.59 8.63 -6.81
C LYS A 49 -2.71 7.72 -7.30
N VAL A 50 -2.88 6.61 -6.57
CA VAL A 50 -3.96 5.65 -6.79
C VAL A 50 -4.67 5.35 -5.48
N LYS A 51 -5.98 5.15 -5.57
CA LYS A 51 -6.77 4.60 -4.47
C LYS A 51 -6.84 3.09 -4.62
N LEU A 52 -6.44 2.38 -3.57
CA LEU A 52 -6.56 0.94 -3.46
C LEU A 52 -7.70 0.61 -2.51
N LYS A 53 -8.55 -0.32 -2.90
CA LYS A 53 -9.69 -0.79 -2.12
C LYS A 53 -9.67 -2.30 -1.97
N SER A 54 -9.79 -2.78 -0.74
CA SER A 54 -9.94 -4.19 -0.41
C SER A 54 -11.31 -4.45 0.22
N SER A 55 -11.53 -5.67 0.72
CA SER A 55 -12.76 -6.00 1.44
C SER A 55 -12.90 -5.34 2.81
N CYS A 56 -11.82 -4.82 3.40
CA CYS A 56 -11.82 -4.26 4.75
C CYS A 56 -11.51 -2.76 4.82
N GLY A 57 -11.11 -2.12 3.72
CA GLY A 57 -10.80 -0.69 3.72
C GLY A 57 -10.28 -0.17 2.39
N GLU A 58 -9.89 1.09 2.40
CA GLU A 58 -9.23 1.77 1.28
C GLU A 58 -8.05 2.61 1.75
N VAL A 59 -7.09 2.83 0.85
CA VAL A 59 -5.89 3.64 1.12
C VAL A 59 -5.40 4.27 -0.18
N VAL A 60 -4.87 5.49 -0.09
CA VAL A 60 -4.24 6.19 -1.21
C VAL A 60 -2.73 6.02 -1.13
N LEU A 61 -2.09 5.64 -2.23
CA LEU A 61 -0.66 5.40 -2.33
C LEU A 61 -0.07 6.07 -3.57
N LYS A 62 1.24 6.29 -3.55
CA LYS A 62 2.01 6.81 -4.69
C LYS A 62 2.50 5.67 -5.58
N CYS A 63 2.27 5.74 -6.87
CA CYS A 63 2.75 4.76 -7.83
C CYS A 63 4.26 4.85 -8.05
N VAL A 64 4.91 3.69 -8.06
CA VAL A 64 6.33 3.52 -8.43
C VAL A 64 6.39 2.46 -9.54
N GLU A 65 7.13 2.74 -10.60
CA GLU A 65 7.31 1.77 -11.68
C GLU A 65 8.24 0.62 -11.24
N ASP A 66 7.85 -0.62 -11.52
CA ASP A 66 8.68 -1.80 -11.27
C ASP A 66 8.57 -2.81 -12.42
N GLN A 67 9.63 -2.87 -13.23
CA GLN A 67 9.78 -3.80 -14.36
C GLN A 67 9.90 -5.27 -13.93
N GLY A 68 10.25 -5.53 -12.66
CA GLY A 68 10.36 -6.87 -12.09
C GLY A 68 9.02 -7.49 -11.72
N LEU A 69 7.95 -6.70 -11.63
CA LEU A 69 6.62 -7.20 -11.31
C LEU A 69 5.92 -7.78 -12.54
N LYS A 70 5.21 -8.89 -12.33
CA LYS A 70 4.32 -9.45 -13.35
C LYS A 70 3.07 -8.57 -13.49
N LYS A 71 2.59 -8.40 -14.72
CA LYS A 71 1.31 -7.75 -15.02
C LYS A 71 0.16 -8.32 -14.15
N GLY A 72 -0.65 -7.44 -13.56
CA GLY A 72 -1.74 -7.78 -12.66
C GLY A 72 -1.32 -7.98 -11.20
N THR A 73 -0.04 -7.82 -10.88
CA THR A 73 0.50 -7.87 -9.51
C THR A 73 1.05 -6.51 -9.11
N ILE A 74 0.75 -6.09 -7.89
CA ILE A 74 1.34 -4.90 -7.26
C ILE A 74 2.12 -5.28 -6.01
N PHE A 75 3.13 -4.50 -5.66
CA PHE A 75 3.89 -4.68 -4.44
C PHE A 75 3.80 -3.44 -3.55
N ILE A 76 3.51 -3.65 -2.27
CA ILE A 76 3.45 -2.59 -1.26
C ILE A 76 4.41 -2.93 -0.11
N PRO A 77 5.35 -2.04 0.24
CA PRO A 77 6.21 -2.24 1.39
C PRO A 77 5.41 -2.36 2.69
N HIS A 78 5.88 -3.20 3.62
CA HIS A 78 5.24 -3.36 4.92
C HIS A 78 5.22 -2.05 5.70
N GLY A 79 4.01 -1.68 6.15
CA GLY A 79 3.79 -0.46 6.92
C GLY A 79 2.33 -0.28 7.26
N PRO A 80 1.98 0.83 7.93
CA PRO A 80 0.63 1.09 8.39
C PRO A 80 -0.38 1.18 7.23
N TYR A 81 0.01 1.74 6.09
CA TYR A 81 -0.84 1.88 4.91
C TYR A 81 -1.28 0.54 4.31
N CYS A 82 -0.36 -0.40 4.17
CA CYS A 82 -0.69 -1.72 3.67
C CYS A 82 -1.59 -2.48 4.67
N ASN A 83 -1.25 -2.40 5.96
CA ASN A 83 -2.00 -3.07 7.01
C ASN A 83 -3.44 -2.59 7.16
N SER A 84 -3.76 -1.34 6.78
CA SER A 84 -5.13 -0.81 6.86
C SER A 84 -6.09 -1.44 5.84
N ILE A 85 -5.57 -2.13 4.83
CA ILE A 85 -6.36 -2.78 3.78
C ILE A 85 -6.16 -4.31 3.72
N ILE A 86 -5.44 -4.90 4.67
CA ILE A 86 -5.30 -6.37 4.78
C ILE A 86 -6.40 -6.93 5.69
N PRO A 87 -7.17 -7.95 5.25
CA PRO A 87 -8.15 -8.61 6.10
C PRO A 87 -7.50 -9.30 7.30
N GLY A 88 -8.09 -9.13 8.49
CA GLY A 88 -7.58 -9.71 9.74
C GLY A 88 -7.91 -11.20 9.98
N ASN A 89 -8.48 -11.91 9.00
CA ASN A 89 -8.80 -13.32 9.16
C ASN A 89 -7.51 -14.15 9.27
N THR A 90 -7.43 -15.02 10.27
CA THR A 90 -6.25 -15.84 10.55
C THR A 90 -6.46 -17.33 10.28
N HIS A 91 -7.68 -17.73 9.88
CA HIS A 91 -8.08 -19.13 9.71
C HIS A 91 -7.79 -20.00 10.95
N GLY A 92 -7.82 -19.40 12.14
CA GLY A 92 -7.52 -20.10 13.41
C GLY A 92 -6.03 -20.35 13.68
N THR A 93 -5.12 -19.81 12.88
CA THR A 93 -3.66 -20.01 13.00
C THR A 93 -2.94 -18.91 13.78
N GLY A 94 -3.62 -17.78 14.02
CA GLY A 94 -3.02 -16.58 14.62
C GLY A 94 -2.24 -15.69 13.65
N MET A 95 -2.15 -16.04 12.35
CA MET A 95 -1.48 -15.23 11.33
C MET A 95 -2.46 -14.84 10.19
N PRO A 96 -2.64 -13.53 9.93
CA PRO A 96 -3.34 -13.06 8.74
C PRO A 96 -2.65 -13.37 7.42
N ASP A 97 -3.42 -13.32 6.32
CA ASP A 97 -2.96 -13.50 4.94
C ASP A 97 -2.19 -12.28 4.40
N PHE A 98 -1.13 -11.86 5.09
CA PHE A 98 -0.37 -10.64 4.78
C PHE A 98 0.18 -10.58 3.35
N LYS A 99 0.50 -11.73 2.75
CA LYS A 99 1.26 -11.79 1.49
C LYS A 99 0.40 -11.72 0.23
N SER A 100 -0.91 -11.90 0.33
CA SER A 100 -1.77 -11.93 -0.85
C SER A 100 -3.14 -11.40 -0.51
N THR A 101 -3.53 -10.30 -1.15
CA THR A 101 -4.87 -9.72 -1.03
C THR A 101 -5.31 -9.24 -2.40
N MET A 102 -6.57 -9.50 -2.75
CA MET A 102 -7.16 -8.91 -3.94
C MET A 102 -7.58 -7.48 -3.65
N VAL A 103 -7.17 -6.55 -4.52
CA VAL A 103 -7.52 -5.14 -4.40
C VAL A 103 -8.04 -4.59 -5.72
N GLU A 104 -8.91 -3.59 -5.64
CA GLU A 104 -9.31 -2.75 -6.75
C GLU A 104 -8.49 -1.46 -6.72
N ILE A 105 -7.96 -1.05 -7.87
CA ILE A 105 -7.16 0.16 -8.03
C ILE A 105 -7.83 1.09 -9.03
N GLU A 106 -7.88 2.37 -8.68
CA GLU A 106 -8.30 3.46 -9.54
C GLU A 106 -7.39 4.70 -9.37
N PRO A 107 -7.15 5.50 -10.44
CA PRO A 107 -6.47 6.79 -10.33
C PRO A 107 -7.21 7.74 -9.38
N THR A 108 -6.49 8.57 -8.64
CA THR A 108 -7.11 9.55 -7.73
C THR A 108 -6.27 10.80 -7.54
N ASP A 109 -6.94 11.92 -7.28
CA ASP A 109 -6.32 13.19 -6.87
C ASP A 109 -6.25 13.33 -5.34
N GLU A 110 -6.85 12.40 -4.58
CA GLU A 110 -6.83 12.41 -3.11
C GLU A 110 -5.41 12.38 -2.55
N GLU A 111 -5.21 12.97 -1.37
CA GLU A 111 -3.90 12.97 -0.70
C GLU A 111 -3.66 11.69 0.10
N ILE A 112 -2.39 11.30 0.18
CA ILE A 112 -1.95 10.24 1.07
C ILE A 112 -2.14 10.73 2.51
N LEU A 113 -2.93 9.99 3.29
CA LEU A 113 -3.20 10.34 4.68
C LEU A 113 -1.90 10.33 5.49
N SER A 114 -1.79 11.23 6.46
CA SER A 114 -0.74 11.10 7.48
C SER A 114 -0.98 9.82 8.31
N ILE A 115 0.08 9.27 8.92
CA ILE A 115 -0.04 8.09 9.78
C ILE A 115 -1.04 8.34 10.92
N GLY A 116 -1.05 9.54 11.52
CA GLY A 116 -2.01 9.89 12.57
C GLY A 116 -3.46 9.83 12.08
N ARG A 117 -3.75 10.38 10.89
CA ARG A 117 -5.08 10.33 10.28
C ARG A 117 -5.49 8.92 9.90
N LEU A 118 -4.57 8.14 9.32
CA LEU A 118 -4.79 6.75 8.97
C LEU A 118 -5.18 5.92 10.21
N LEU A 119 -4.43 6.06 11.30
CA LEU A 119 -4.68 5.34 12.55
C LEU A 119 -5.94 5.82 13.27
N SER A 120 -6.32 7.09 13.10
CA SER A 120 -7.58 7.62 13.65
C SER A 120 -8.80 6.88 13.12
N GLY A 121 -8.76 6.43 11.85
CA GLY A 121 -9.80 5.56 11.28
C GLY A 121 -9.93 4.19 11.96
N SER A 122 -8.90 3.74 12.69
CA SER A 122 -8.88 2.49 13.45
C SER A 122 -9.05 2.70 14.96
N GLY A 123 -9.53 3.88 15.39
CA GLY A 123 -9.71 4.23 16.80
C GLY A 123 -8.48 4.81 17.50
N GLY A 124 -7.42 5.13 16.75
CA GLY A 124 -6.30 5.92 17.25
C GLY A 124 -6.72 7.37 17.55
N ILE A 125 -5.95 8.04 18.41
CA ILE A 125 -6.12 9.48 18.68
C ILE A 125 -5.00 10.21 17.94
N GLU A 126 -5.36 11.19 17.13
CA GLU A 126 -4.39 12.12 16.54
C GLU A 126 -3.88 13.05 17.66
N ILE A 127 -2.58 12.97 17.95
CA ILE A 127 -1.90 13.75 19.00
C ILE A 127 -1.09 14.87 18.37
#